data_AF-A0A392RIV2-F1
#
_entry.id   AF-A0A392RIV2-F1
#
_cell.length_a   1.000
_cell.length_b   1.000
_cell.length_c   1.000
_cell.angle_alpha   90.00
_cell.angle_beta   90.00
_cell.angle_gamma   90.00
#
_symmetry.space_group_name_H-M   'P 1'
#
loop_
_entity.id
_entity.type
_entity.pdbx_description
1 polymer ?
#
loop_
_entity_poly.entity_id
_entity_poly.type
_entity_poly.pdbx_seq_one_letter_code
_entity_poly.pdbx_strand_id
1 'polypeptide(L)'
;TVVFPKPEEESQLLNMKQVQESVREQAELFAVFASLKLENKVKVEELPVVCEFPGVFPGDVSDVPPERELEFSIDLVPGTGPISMAPYRM
;
A
#
# COMPACT_ATOMS: atom_id res chain seq x y z
N THR A 1 24.18 27.05 29.88
CA THR A 1 22.76 27.01 30.28
C THR A 1 21.95 26.96 29.02
N VAL A 2 21.15 25.91 28.80
CA VAL A 2 20.34 25.79 27.59
C VAL A 2 19.18 26.77 27.73
N VAL A 3 19.17 27.81 26.89
CA VAL A 3 18.12 28.83 26.86
C VAL A 3 17.09 28.39 25.83
N PHE A 4 15.89 28.08 26.29
CA PHE A 4 14.76 27.83 25.40
C PHE A 4 14.22 29.18 24.89
N PRO A 5 14.02 29.37 23.58
CA PRO A 5 13.40 30.57 23.05
C PRO A 5 11.95 30.66 23.54
N LYS A 6 11.52 31.88 23.86
CA LYS A 6 10.13 32.20 24.25
C LYS A 6 9.20 32.00 23.06
N PRO A 7 7.93 31.56 23.27
CA PRO A 7 6.97 31.25 22.21
C PRO A 7 6.42 32.50 21.49
N GLU A 8 7.07 33.66 21.57
CA GLU A 8 6.58 34.90 20.98
C GLU A 8 6.82 34.99 19.46
N GLU A 9 7.37 33.95 18.85
CA GLU A 9 7.37 33.73 17.40
C GLU A 9 6.31 32.68 17.04
N GLU A 10 5.04 32.98 17.34
CA GLU A 10 3.93 32.20 16.81
C GLU A 10 3.86 32.43 15.29
N SER A 11 4.59 31.60 14.54
CA SER A 11 4.41 31.41 13.11
C SER A 11 2.91 31.21 12.87
N GLN A 12 2.28 32.19 12.22
CA GLN A 12 0.85 32.26 11.88
C GLN A 12 0.19 30.89 11.84
N LEU A 13 -0.29 30.42 13.00
CA LEU A 13 -0.84 29.08 13.13
C LEU A 13 -2.14 29.08 12.34
N LEU A 14 -2.18 28.29 11.27
CA LEU A 14 -3.40 28.09 10.49
C LEU A 14 -4.49 27.61 11.46
N ASN A 15 -5.65 28.27 11.42
CA ASN A 15 -6.78 27.88 12.26
C ASN A 15 -7.19 26.44 11.91
N MET A 16 -7.54 25.64 12.91
CA MET A 16 -7.97 24.25 12.72
C MET A 16 -9.06 24.09 11.64
N LYS A 17 -9.95 25.08 11.49
CA LYS A 17 -10.97 25.09 10.42
C LYS A 17 -10.36 25.23 9.03
N GLN A 18 -9.36 26.09 8.87
CA GLN A 18 -8.65 26.32 7.59
C GLN A 18 -7.83 25.09 7.18
N VAL A 19 -7.23 24.39 8.17
CA VAL A 19 -6.54 23.11 7.93
C VAL A 19 -7.53 22.04 7.46
N GLN A 20 -8.70 21.96 8.08
CA GLN A 20 -9.73 20.98 7.68
C GLN A 20 -10.27 21.28 6.28
N GLU A 21 -10.52 22.56 5.96
CA GLU A 21 -10.98 22.99 4.63
C GLU A 21 -9.94 22.67 3.54
N SER A 22 -8.66 22.96 3.78
CA SER A 22 -7.60 22.66 2.81
C SER A 22 -7.39 21.15 2.61
N VAL A 23 -7.47 20.35 3.68
CA VAL A 23 -7.43 18.88 3.58
C VAL A 23 -8.62 18.35 2.79
N ARG A 24 -9.82 18.90 3.01
CA ARG A 24 -11.02 18.51 2.27
C ARG A 24 -10.90 18.85 0.78
N GLU A 25 -10.47 20.06 0.46
CA GLU A 25 -10.27 20.50 -0.93
C GLU A 25 -9.22 19.64 -1.63
N GLN A 26 -8.13 19.29 -0.94
CA GLN A 26 -7.12 18.35 -1.46
C GLN A 26 -7.67 16.95 -1.67
N ALA A 27 -8.52 16.45 -0.77
CA ALA A 27 -9.16 15.14 -0.92
C ALA A 27 -10.12 15.12 -2.11
N GLU A 28 -10.88 16.18 -2.32
CA GLU A 28 -11.77 16.35 -3.48
C GLU A 28 -10.96 16.42 -4.79
N LEU A 29 -9.87 17.19 -4.82
CA LEU A 29 -8.96 17.26 -5.97
C LEU A 29 -8.35 15.88 -6.29
N PHE A 30 -7.92 15.15 -5.26
CA PHE A 30 -7.37 13.80 -5.41
C PHE A 30 -8.41 12.81 -5.95
N ALA A 31 -9.66 12.89 -5.46
CA ALA A 31 -10.75 12.03 -5.94
C ALA A 31 -11.06 12.30 -7.42
N VAL A 32 -11.09 13.57 -7.85
CA VAL A 32 -11.27 13.94 -9.27
C VAL A 32 -10.10 13.45 -10.11
N PHE A 33 -8.86 13.64 -9.66
CA PHE A 33 -7.67 13.16 -10.36
C PHE A 33 -7.64 11.63 -10.51
N ALA A 34 -8.00 10.90 -9.45
CA ALA A 34 -8.11 9.45 -9.48
C ALA A 34 -9.22 8.99 -10.44
N SER A 35 -10.37 9.69 -10.46
CA SER A 35 -11.48 9.39 -11.38
C SER A 35 -11.09 9.63 -12.83
N LEU A 36 -10.40 10.73 -13.13
CA LEU A 36 -9.86 11.03 -14.46
C LEU A 36 -8.81 10.00 -14.91
N LYS A 37 -7.96 9.53 -13.98
CA LYS A 37 -6.99 8.45 -14.23
C LYS A 37 -7.61 7.05 -14.31
N LEU A 38 -8.85 6.88 -13.86
CA LEU A 38 -9.59 5.62 -13.95
C LEU A 38 -10.40 5.55 -15.26
N GLU A 39 -11.02 6.66 -15.68
CA GLU A 39 -11.68 6.80 -16.99
C GLU A 39 -10.69 6.63 -18.14
N ASN A 40 -9.51 7.25 -17.99
CA ASN A 40 -8.38 6.98 -18.85
C ASN A 40 -7.81 5.65 -18.38
N LYS A 41 -8.27 4.51 -18.94
CA LYS A 41 -7.81 3.16 -18.57
C LYS A 41 -6.30 3.01 -18.76
N VAL A 42 -5.51 3.57 -17.84
CA VAL A 42 -4.06 3.41 -17.80
C VAL A 42 -3.86 1.93 -17.54
N LYS A 43 -3.36 1.25 -18.56
CA LYS A 43 -3.02 -0.16 -18.41
C LYS A 43 -1.98 -0.24 -17.31
N VAL A 44 -2.09 -1.26 -16.46
CA VAL A 44 -1.14 -1.43 -15.35
C VAL A 44 0.29 -1.52 -15.90
N GLU A 45 0.45 -2.06 -17.11
CA GLU A 45 1.70 -2.08 -17.88
C GLU A 45 2.31 -0.69 -18.20
N GLU A 46 1.54 0.40 -18.13
CA GLU A 46 2.00 1.77 -18.43
C GLU A 46 2.41 2.56 -17.18
N LEU A 47 2.21 1.99 -15.99
CA LEU A 47 2.66 2.63 -14.75
C LEU A 47 4.19 2.63 -14.70
N PRO A 48 4.86 3.77 -14.43
CA PRO A 48 6.32 3.85 -14.42
C PRO A 48 6.98 2.77 -13.54
N VAL A 49 6.39 2.50 -12.37
CA VAL A 49 6.85 1.44 -11.46
C VAL A 49 6.74 0.04 -12.07
N VAL A 50 5.72 -0.24 -12.87
CA VAL A 50 5.57 -1.56 -13.53
C VAL A 50 6.57 -1.70 -14.67
N CYS A 51 6.79 -0.63 -15.44
CA CYS A 51 7.81 -0.56 -16.49
C CYS A 51 9.24 -0.75 -15.95
N GLU A 52 9.52 -0.26 -14.74
CA GLU A 52 10.82 -0.42 -14.07
C GLU A 52 11.08 -1.87 -13.62
N PHE A 53 10.01 -2.66 -13.40
CA PHE A 53 10.10 -4.04 -12.89
C PHE A 53 9.33 -5.05 -13.75
N PRO A 54 9.71 -5.26 -15.02
CA PRO A 54 8.96 -6.12 -15.96
C PRO A 54 8.92 -7.60 -15.56
N GLY A 55 9.89 -8.08 -14.77
CA GLY A 55 9.94 -9.46 -14.27
C GLY A 55 9.13 -9.71 -12.99
N VAL A 56 8.68 -8.64 -12.30
CA VAL A 56 7.90 -8.75 -11.05
C VAL A 56 6.40 -8.76 -11.33
N PHE A 57 5.98 -8.08 -12.41
CA PHE A 57 4.59 -7.95 -12.82
C PHE A 57 4.36 -8.55 -14.22
N PRO A 58 4.57 -9.87 -14.41
CA PRO A 58 4.20 -10.52 -15.67
C PRO A 58 2.68 -10.47 -15.86
N GLY A 59 2.23 -10.40 -17.12
CA GLY A 59 0.80 -10.36 -17.46
C GLY A 59 0.02 -11.61 -17.01
N ASP A 60 0.73 -12.73 -16.82
CA ASP A 60 0.21 -13.99 -16.29
C ASP A 60 0.99 -14.37 -15.02
N VAL A 61 0.29 -14.84 -13.99
CA VAL A 61 0.91 -15.34 -12.76
C VAL A 61 1.37 -16.77 -13.00
N SER A 62 2.63 -17.09 -12.69
CA SER A 62 3.08 -18.49 -12.69
C SER A 62 2.45 -19.25 -11.53
N ASP A 63 1.84 -20.40 -11.79
CA ASP A 63 1.25 -21.27 -10.76
C ASP A 63 2.30 -21.82 -9.78
N VAL A 64 3.58 -21.78 -10.17
CA VAL A 64 4.69 -22.29 -9.37
C VAL A 64 5.43 -21.10 -8.75
N PRO A 65 5.57 -21.04 -7.41
CA PRO A 65 6.38 -20.01 -6.79
C PRO A 65 7.83 -20.10 -7.30
N PRO A 66 8.51 -18.97 -7.52
CA PRO A 66 9.92 -18.96 -7.89
C PRO A 66 10.77 -19.75 -6.89
N GLU A 67 11.87 -20.32 -7.37
CA GLU A 67 12.85 -20.97 -6.50
C GLU A 67 13.35 -19.97 -5.46
N ARG A 68 13.14 -20.29 -4.17
CA ARG A 68 13.54 -19.43 -3.06
C ARG A 68 14.85 -19.96 -2.51
N GLU A 69 15.80 -19.08 -2.24
CA GLU A 69 17.11 -19.45 -1.66
C GLU A 69 17.01 -20.02 -0.24
N LEU A 70 15.85 -19.87 0.42
CA LEU A 70 15.58 -20.34 1.76
C LEU A 70 14.54 -21.46 1.77
N GLU A 71 14.82 -22.51 2.53
CA GLU A 71 13.87 -23.56 2.84
C GLU A 71 12.87 -23.07 3.90
N PHE A 72 11.57 -23.19 3.63
CA PHE A 72 10.52 -22.77 4.55
C PHE A 72 10.14 -23.93 5.46
N SER A 73 10.39 -23.79 6.76
CA SER A 73 9.82 -24.67 7.78
C SER A 73 8.49 -24.11 8.29
N ILE A 74 7.55 -25.01 8.57
CA ILE A 74 6.32 -24.66 9.28
C ILE A 74 6.48 -25.13 10.72
N ASP A 75 6.61 -24.18 11.64
CA ASP A 75 6.71 -24.49 13.06
C ASP A 75 5.33 -24.86 13.60
N LEU A 76 5.22 -26.10 14.08
CA LEU A 76 4.00 -26.59 14.69
C LEU A 76 4.04 -26.42 16.20
N VAL A 77 2.88 -26.12 16.79
CA VAL A 77 2.73 -26.20 18.25
C VAL A 77 2.91 -27.66 18.67
N PRO A 78 3.64 -27.95 19.76
CA PRO A 78 3.77 -29.32 20.25
C PRO A 78 2.41 -30.00 20.43
N GLY A 79 2.24 -31.17 19.82
CA GLY A 79 0.98 -31.93 19.84
C GLY A 79 0.08 -31.73 18.60
N THR A 80 0.43 -30.85 17.67
CA THR A 80 -0.25 -30.77 16.37
C THR A 80 0.00 -32.04 15.55
N GLY A 81 -1.07 -32.75 15.19
CA GLY A 81 -1.05 -33.90 14.29
C GLY A 81 -1.55 -33.56 12.88
N PRO A 82 -1.43 -34.49 11.92
CA PRO A 82 -1.95 -34.31 10.57
C PRO A 82 -3.49 -34.21 10.57
N ILE A 83 -4.02 -33.37 9.69
CA ILE A 83 -5.47 -33.20 9.48
C ILE A 83 -5.85 -33.86 8.15
N SER A 84 -6.90 -34.66 8.15
CA SER A 84 -7.48 -35.28 6.95
C SER A 84 -8.97 -34.98 6.89
N MET A 85 -9.39 -34.30 5.82
CA MET A 85 -10.79 -33.97 5.57
C MET A 85 -11.16 -34.39 4.15
N ALA A 86 -12.37 -34.93 3.97
CA ALA A 86 -12.85 -35.29 2.64
C ALA A 86 -13.01 -34.03 1.75
N PRO A 87 -12.69 -34.09 0.45
CA PRO A 87 -12.93 -32.98 -0.46
C PRO A 87 -14.42 -32.63 -0.50
N TYR A 88 -14.73 -31.34 -0.65
CA TYR A 88 -16.09 -30.90 -0.91
C TYR A 88 -16.58 -31.44 -2.26
N ARG A 89 -17.86 -31.78 -2.36
CA ARG A 89 -18.47 -32.16 -3.66
C ARG A 89 -18.84 -30.88 -4.38
N MET A 90 -18.07 -30.53 -5.40
CA MET A 90 -18.39 -29.43 -6.32
C MET A 90 -19.52 -29.81 -7.27
#